data_AF-A0A358E245-F1
#
_entry.id   AF-A0A358E245-F1
#
_cell.length_a   1.000
_cell.length_b   1.000
_cell.length_c   1.000
_cell.angle_alpha   90.00
_cell.angle_beta   90.00
_cell.angle_gamma   90.00
#
_symmetry.space_group_name_H-M   'P 1'
#
loop_
_entity.id
_entity.type
_entity.pdbx_description
1 polymer ?
#
loop_
_entity_poly.entity_id
_entity_poly.type
_entity_poly.pdbx_seq_one_letter_code
_entity_poly.pdbx_strand_id
1 'polypeptide(L)'
;MSYSAETSFFARCIALLKLLGPGVLMATAAVGGSHLVASTQAGAKFGWQLALLILVVNLLKYPFFRAGVSYTISTKQTLQQGYLGMGRRYLAVALGLNTIASVVNAAALLLFAASLLSYFIPFDIAITLSASVVLALILIILLAGHFEGLDNIAKGIMGVLVVATVAVFVVALSNYSASPAPDVAPPSPWTLATLGFLVVTMG
;
A
#
# COMPACT_ATOMS: atom_id res chain seq x y z
N MET A 1 13.49 3.39 -49.29
CA MET A 1 12.47 4.42 -48.95
C MET A 1 12.12 4.21 -47.48
N SER A 2 12.72 4.99 -46.59
CA SER A 2 12.66 4.79 -45.13
C SER A 2 11.47 5.57 -44.57
N TYR A 3 10.45 4.89 -44.06
CA TYR A 3 9.34 5.52 -43.36
C TYR A 3 9.73 5.67 -41.88
N SER A 4 10.21 6.85 -41.50
CA SER A 4 10.27 7.25 -40.09
C SER A 4 8.86 7.65 -39.68
N ALA A 5 8.18 6.80 -38.91
CA ALA A 5 6.92 7.17 -38.28
C ALA A 5 7.22 8.12 -37.11
N GLU A 6 7.15 9.42 -37.38
CA GLU A 6 7.01 10.48 -36.36
C GLU A 6 5.69 10.23 -35.59
N THR A 7 5.73 9.29 -34.64
CA THR A 7 4.62 9.09 -33.71
C THR A 7 4.56 10.31 -32.80
N SER A 8 3.50 11.11 -32.95
CA SER A 8 3.32 12.34 -32.17
C SER A 8 3.50 12.06 -30.68
N PHE A 9 4.04 13.03 -29.93
CA PHE A 9 4.22 12.93 -28.48
C PHE A 9 2.95 12.42 -27.77
N PHE A 10 1.78 12.88 -28.24
CA PHE A 10 0.47 12.45 -27.76
C PHE A 10 0.18 10.96 -28.02
N ALA A 11 0.51 10.46 -29.22
CA ALA A 11 0.35 9.03 -29.54
C ALA A 11 1.30 8.14 -28.71
N ARG A 12 2.53 8.63 -28.43
CA ARG A 12 3.47 7.94 -27.53
C ARG A 12 2.98 7.94 -26.08
N CYS A 13 2.41 9.05 -25.60
CA CYS A 13 1.77 9.11 -24.28
C CYS A 13 0.58 8.15 -24.18
N ILE A 14 -0.30 8.10 -25.19
CA ILE A 14 -1.44 7.17 -25.22
C ILE A 14 -0.95 5.71 -25.28
N ALA A 15 0.09 5.41 -26.05
CA ALA A 15 0.69 4.07 -26.09
C ALA A 15 1.32 3.68 -24.74
N LEU A 16 2.03 4.60 -24.06
CA LEU A 16 2.54 4.42 -22.70
C LEU A 16 1.39 4.18 -21.70
N LEU A 17 0.31 4.96 -21.78
CA LEU A 17 -0.89 4.78 -20.95
C LEU A 17 -1.57 3.42 -21.18
N LYS A 18 -1.56 2.91 -22.42
CA LYS A 18 -2.07 1.56 -22.73
C LYS A 18 -1.14 0.44 -22.22
N LEU A 19 0.18 0.68 -22.18
CA LEU A 19 1.16 -0.24 -21.60
C LEU A 19 1.16 -0.24 -20.06
N LEU A 20 0.65 0.84 -19.45
CA LEU A 20 0.49 0.97 -18.00
C LEU A 20 -0.64 0.10 -17.42
N GLY A 21 -1.50 -0.52 -18.23
CA GLY A 21 -2.74 -1.19 -17.80
C GLY A 21 -2.60 -2.17 -16.61
N PRO A 22 -1.89 -3.31 -16.75
CA PRO A 22 -1.72 -4.26 -15.65
C PRO A 22 -0.78 -3.74 -14.54
N GLY A 23 0.22 -2.93 -14.91
CA GLY A 23 1.27 -2.46 -14.01
C GLY A 23 0.80 -1.40 -13.02
N VAL A 24 -0.06 -0.48 -13.46
CA VAL A 24 -0.64 0.56 -12.59
C VAL A 24 -1.68 -0.02 -11.65
N LEU A 25 -2.54 -0.93 -12.12
CA LEU A 25 -3.46 -1.65 -11.25
C LEU A 25 -2.72 -2.45 -10.16
N MET A 26 -1.59 -3.07 -10.52
CA MET A 26 -0.70 -3.69 -9.55
C MET A 26 -0.06 -2.70 -8.58
N ALA A 27 0.44 -1.57 -9.08
CA ALA A 27 1.04 -0.54 -8.22
C ALA A 27 0.02 0.01 -7.22
N THR A 28 -1.21 0.28 -7.66
CA THR A 28 -2.30 0.72 -6.76
C THR A 28 -2.71 -0.36 -5.76
N ALA A 29 -2.70 -1.64 -6.15
CA ALA A 29 -2.97 -2.76 -5.24
C ALA A 29 -1.81 -3.04 -4.27
N ALA A 30 -0.58 -2.66 -4.61
CA ALA A 30 0.60 -2.80 -3.77
C ALA A 30 0.71 -1.68 -2.72
N VAL A 31 0.04 -0.54 -2.91
CA VAL A 31 -0.02 0.54 -1.90
C VAL A 31 -1.01 0.15 -0.80
N GLY A 32 -0.47 -0.49 0.25
CA GLY A 32 -1.21 -0.86 1.46
C GLY A 32 -1.08 0.14 2.62
N GLY A 33 -1.64 -0.23 3.78
CA GLY A 33 -1.61 0.57 5.01
C GLY A 33 -0.20 0.89 5.52
N SER A 34 0.79 0.04 5.27
CA SER A 34 2.20 0.32 5.62
C SER A 34 2.77 1.51 4.84
N HIS A 35 2.41 1.66 3.56
CA HIS A 35 2.88 2.77 2.72
C HIS A 35 2.22 4.11 3.12
N LEU A 36 0.97 4.08 3.57
CA LEU A 36 0.24 5.30 3.94
C LEU A 36 0.43 5.68 5.42
N VAL A 37 0.30 4.72 6.33
CA VAL A 37 0.33 4.97 7.78
C VAL A 37 1.75 4.87 8.32
N ALA A 38 2.46 3.79 8.01
CA ALA A 38 3.77 3.57 8.60
C ALA A 38 4.82 4.54 8.03
N SER A 39 4.73 4.91 6.74
CA SER A 39 5.61 5.92 6.13
C SER A 39 5.38 7.33 6.69
N THR A 40 4.12 7.72 6.94
CA THR A 40 3.81 9.04 7.52
C THR A 40 4.22 9.10 8.99
N GLN A 41 3.97 8.03 9.75
CA GLN A 41 4.48 7.89 11.12
C GLN A 41 6.01 7.87 11.18
N ALA A 42 6.68 7.24 10.21
CA ALA A 42 8.14 7.20 10.14
C ALA A 42 8.71 8.62 9.97
N GLY A 43 8.14 9.42 9.05
CA GLY A 43 8.52 10.82 8.88
C GLY A 43 8.25 11.67 10.12
N ALA A 44 7.11 11.47 10.79
CA ALA A 44 6.77 12.21 12.01
C ALA A 44 7.66 11.84 13.21
N LYS A 45 8.03 10.57 13.37
CA LYS A 45 8.81 10.08 14.51
C LYS A 45 10.32 10.22 14.34
N PHE A 46 10.83 9.97 13.13
CA PHE A 46 12.26 9.84 12.83
C PHE A 46 12.75 10.87 11.81
N GLY A 47 11.88 11.76 11.33
CA GLY A 47 12.22 12.74 10.31
C GLY A 47 12.73 12.07 9.03
N TRP A 48 13.87 12.55 8.53
CA TRP A 48 14.49 12.06 7.30
C TRP A 48 15.34 10.79 7.48
N GLN A 49 15.56 10.33 8.72
CA GLN A 49 16.50 9.23 9.00
C GLN A 49 16.13 7.92 8.27
N LEU A 50 14.84 7.69 8.04
CA LEU A 50 14.33 6.49 7.38
C LEU A 50 14.07 6.66 5.87
N ALA A 51 14.23 7.86 5.31
CA ALA A 51 13.86 8.13 3.92
C ALA A 51 14.62 7.23 2.92
N LEU A 52 15.94 7.11 3.08
CA LEU A 52 16.76 6.26 2.22
C LEU A 52 16.43 4.78 2.41
N LEU A 53 16.21 4.33 3.65
CA LEU A 53 15.84 2.96 3.97
C LEU A 53 14.51 2.58 3.30
N ILE A 54 13.50 3.43 3.42
CA ILE A 54 12.19 3.24 2.79
C ILE A 54 12.34 3.15 1.28
N LEU A 55 13.14 4.03 0.65
CA LEU A 55 13.38 3.98 -0.80
C LEU A 55 14.02 2.65 -1.22
N VAL A 56 15.09 2.23 -0.53
CA VAL A 56 15.81 0.99 -0.82
C VAL A 56 14.88 -0.22 -0.67
N VAL A 57 14.09 -0.29 0.40
CA VAL A 57 13.17 -1.40 0.63
C VAL A 57 12.11 -1.48 -0.46
N ASN A 58 11.54 -0.35 -0.88
CA ASN A 58 10.58 -0.31 -1.99
C ASN A 58 11.21 -0.78 -3.31
N LEU A 59 12.47 -0.40 -3.57
CA LEU A 59 13.20 -0.86 -4.75
C LEU A 59 13.46 -2.37 -4.72
N LEU A 60 13.87 -2.90 -3.56
CA LEU A 60 14.14 -4.33 -3.37
C LEU A 60 12.87 -5.21 -3.44
N LYS A 61 11.69 -4.63 -3.20
CA LYS A 61 10.41 -5.33 -3.35
C LYS A 61 10.00 -5.55 -4.80
N TYR A 62 10.39 -4.64 -5.69
CA TYR A 62 9.96 -4.67 -7.09
C TYR A 62 10.21 -6.02 -7.81
N PRO A 63 11.39 -6.69 -7.67
CA PRO A 63 11.63 -8.00 -8.26
C PRO A 63 10.61 -9.07 -7.85
N PHE A 64 10.16 -9.08 -6.59
CA PHE A 64 9.19 -10.06 -6.09
C PHE A 64 7.80 -9.85 -6.71
N PHE A 65 7.34 -8.60 -6.79
CA PHE A 65 6.09 -8.25 -7.47
C PHE A 65 6.16 -8.58 -8.97
N ARG A 66 7.28 -8.22 -9.62
CA ARG A 66 7.52 -8.52 -11.03
C ARG A 66 7.52 -10.02 -11.30
N ALA A 67 8.12 -10.83 -10.43
CA ALA A 67 8.15 -12.28 -10.58
C ALA A 67 6.74 -12.88 -10.57
N GLY A 68 5.89 -12.47 -9.63
CA GLY A 68 4.50 -12.94 -9.55
C GLY A 68 3.69 -12.65 -10.82
N VAL A 69 3.79 -11.44 -11.36
CA VAL A 69 3.09 -11.08 -12.60
C VAL A 69 3.72 -11.70 -13.84
N SER A 70 5.04 -11.76 -13.91
CA SER A 70 5.73 -12.43 -15.02
C SER A 70 5.36 -13.91 -15.08
N TYR A 71 5.18 -14.56 -13.92
CA TYR A 71 4.68 -15.92 -13.84
C TYR A 71 3.29 -16.03 -14.49
N THR A 72 2.30 -15.27 -14.02
CA THR A 72 0.93 -15.37 -14.56
C THR A 72 0.82 -14.98 -16.04
N ILE A 73 1.62 -14.02 -16.50
CA ILE A 73 1.65 -13.65 -17.93
C ILE A 73 2.24 -14.78 -18.78
N SER A 74 3.34 -15.39 -18.33
CA SER A 74 4.06 -16.42 -19.10
C SER A 74 3.39 -17.78 -19.08
N THR A 75 2.84 -18.19 -17.93
CA THR A 75 2.25 -19.53 -17.75
C THR A 75 0.74 -19.56 -17.97
N LYS A 76 0.08 -18.38 -18.00
CA LYS A 76 -1.38 -18.25 -17.95
C LYS A 76 -2.02 -18.92 -16.72
N GLN A 77 -1.22 -19.19 -15.68
CA GLN A 77 -1.66 -19.80 -14.42
C GLN A 77 -1.57 -18.80 -13.27
N THR A 78 -2.43 -18.97 -12.28
CA THR A 78 -2.31 -18.26 -11.00
C THR A 78 -1.14 -18.83 -10.18
N LEU A 79 -0.61 -18.06 -9.25
CA LEU A 79 0.44 -18.56 -8.34
C LEU A 79 -0.04 -19.80 -7.56
N GLN A 80 -1.32 -19.87 -7.17
CA GLN A 80 -1.89 -21.02 -6.49
C GLN A 80 -1.89 -22.27 -7.38
N GLN A 81 -2.23 -22.13 -8.66
CA GLN A 81 -2.13 -23.23 -9.63
C GLN A 81 -0.67 -23.68 -9.80
N GLY A 82 0.27 -22.73 -9.81
CA GLY A 82 1.71 -23.03 -9.82
C GLY A 82 2.16 -23.84 -8.62
N TYR A 83 1.78 -23.42 -7.41
CA TYR A 83 2.07 -24.17 -6.19
C TYR A 83 1.42 -25.56 -6.18
N LEU A 84 0.22 -25.69 -6.72
CA LEU A 84 -0.42 -27.00 -6.88
C LEU A 84 0.38 -27.91 -7.83
N GLY A 85 0.90 -27.36 -8.92
CA GLY A 85 1.77 -28.06 -9.86
C GLY A 85 3.10 -28.51 -9.24
N MET A 86 3.63 -27.77 -8.26
CA MET A 86 4.81 -28.19 -7.47
C MET A 86 4.46 -29.26 -6.43
N GLY A 87 3.19 -29.36 -6.03
CA GLY A 87 2.66 -30.36 -5.14
C GLY A 87 1.80 -29.79 -4.02
N ARG A 88 0.88 -30.61 -3.51
CA ARG A 88 -0.14 -30.20 -2.53
C ARG A 88 0.45 -29.64 -1.21
N ARG A 89 1.67 -30.06 -0.84
CA ARG A 89 2.39 -29.53 0.33
C ARG A 89 2.79 -28.06 0.14
N TYR A 90 3.30 -27.70 -1.03
CA TYR A 90 3.67 -26.31 -1.35
C TYR A 90 2.46 -25.39 -1.36
N LEU A 91 1.35 -25.86 -1.95
CA LEU A 91 0.09 -25.12 -1.91
C LEU A 91 -0.40 -24.90 -0.47
N ALA A 92 -0.33 -25.93 0.38
CA ALA A 92 -0.77 -25.81 1.77
C ALA A 92 0.08 -24.79 2.56
N VAL A 93 1.40 -24.82 2.40
CA VAL A 93 2.30 -23.85 3.04
C VAL A 93 2.03 -22.43 2.53
N ALA A 94 1.91 -22.25 1.21
CA ALA A 94 1.62 -20.95 0.61
C ALA A 94 0.28 -20.39 1.09
N LEU A 95 -0.76 -21.24 1.15
CA LEU A 95 -2.08 -20.83 1.63
C LEU A 95 -2.06 -20.50 3.13
N GLY A 96 -1.35 -21.28 3.94
CA GLY A 96 -1.21 -21.03 5.38
C GLY A 96 -0.52 -19.70 5.67
N LEU A 97 0.63 -19.44 5.02
CA LEU A 97 1.34 -18.17 5.14
C LEU A 97 0.49 -17.00 4.65
N ASN A 98 -0.18 -17.14 3.50
CA ASN A 98 -1.04 -16.10 2.95
C ASN A 98 -2.25 -15.79 3.84
N THR A 99 -2.83 -16.81 4.47
CA THR A 99 -3.96 -16.63 5.41
C THR A 99 -3.52 -15.87 6.66
N ILE A 100 -2.36 -16.20 7.23
CA ILE A 100 -1.83 -15.46 8.37
C ILE A 100 -1.56 -14.01 7.98
N ALA A 101 -0.87 -13.80 6.85
CA ALA A 101 -0.55 -12.46 6.36
C ALA A 101 -1.81 -11.62 6.08
N SER A 102 -2.85 -12.22 5.46
CA SER A 102 -4.09 -11.50 5.14
C SER A 102 -4.87 -11.13 6.40
N VAL A 103 -4.95 -12.01 7.40
CA VAL A 103 -5.63 -11.73 8.68
C VAL A 103 -4.91 -10.62 9.44
N VAL A 104 -3.58 -10.68 9.55
CA VAL A 104 -2.79 -9.65 10.24
C VAL A 104 -2.95 -8.29 9.53
N ASN A 105 -2.85 -8.27 8.20
CA ASN A 105 -3.04 -7.04 7.42
C ASN A 105 -4.45 -6.47 7.59
N ALA A 106 -5.49 -7.32 7.50
CA ALA A 106 -6.87 -6.90 7.67
C ALA A 106 -7.11 -6.33 9.08
N ALA A 107 -6.62 -7.00 10.13
CA ALA A 107 -6.74 -6.53 11.51
C ALA A 107 -6.04 -5.18 11.73
N ALA A 108 -4.82 -5.01 11.21
CA ALA A 108 -4.08 -3.75 11.33
C ALA A 108 -4.81 -2.58 10.63
N LEU A 109 -5.29 -2.79 9.41
CA LEU A 109 -6.06 -1.80 8.65
C LEU A 109 -7.41 -1.48 9.31
N LEU A 110 -8.09 -2.49 9.85
CA LEU A 110 -9.39 -2.33 10.53
C LEU A 110 -9.26 -1.51 11.81
N LEU A 111 -8.26 -1.81 12.65
CA LEU A 111 -8.00 -1.05 13.87
C LEU A 111 -7.59 0.39 13.55
N PHE A 112 -6.79 0.57 12.49
CA PHE A 112 -6.43 1.91 12.04
C PHE A 112 -7.66 2.70 11.56
N ALA A 113 -8.50 2.10 10.72
CA ALA A 113 -9.75 2.74 10.26
C ALA A 113 -10.69 3.07 11.43
N ALA A 114 -10.82 2.16 12.41
CA ALA A 114 -11.61 2.40 13.61
C ALA A 114 -11.05 3.54 14.47
N SER A 115 -9.73 3.66 14.58
CA SER A 115 -9.07 4.78 15.28
C SER A 115 -9.26 6.12 14.56
N LEU A 116 -9.35 6.12 13.23
CA LEU A 116 -9.68 7.33 12.48
C LEU A 116 -11.15 7.69 12.65
N LEU A 117 -12.04 6.69 12.65
CA LEU A 117 -13.48 6.89 12.82
C LEU A 117 -13.81 7.56 14.16
N SER A 118 -13.06 7.27 15.23
CA SER A 118 -13.27 7.91 16.54
C SER A 118 -13.04 9.42 16.53
N TYR A 119 -12.32 9.99 15.56
CA TYR A 119 -12.19 11.45 15.43
C TYR A 119 -13.46 12.12 14.86
N PHE A 120 -14.34 11.36 14.20
CA PHE A 120 -15.55 11.87 13.57
C PHE A 120 -16.83 11.58 14.38
N ILE A 121 -16.75 10.69 15.36
CA ILE A 121 -17.88 10.32 16.22
C ILE A 121 -17.83 11.18 17.49
N PRO A 122 -18.92 11.89 17.86
CA PRO A 122 -18.93 12.80 18.99
C PRO A 122 -19.06 12.12 20.36
N PHE A 123 -19.07 10.78 20.42
CA PHE A 123 -19.18 9.97 21.62
C PHE A 123 -18.07 8.93 21.68
N ASP A 124 -17.62 8.61 22.89
CA ASP A 124 -16.51 7.68 23.13
C ASP A 124 -16.97 6.23 22.92
N ILE A 125 -16.58 5.65 21.78
CA ILE A 125 -16.81 4.24 21.46
C ILE A 125 -15.48 3.51 21.54
N ALA A 126 -15.45 2.38 22.24
CA ALA A 126 -14.30 1.49 22.24
C ALA A 126 -13.87 1.13 20.80
N ILE A 127 -12.58 1.29 20.49
CA ILE A 127 -11.99 1.03 19.17
C ILE A 127 -12.35 -0.37 18.67
N THR A 128 -12.33 -1.36 19.57
CA THR A 128 -12.70 -2.75 19.26
C THR A 128 -14.13 -2.89 18.76
N LEU A 129 -15.07 -2.12 19.34
CA LEU A 129 -16.46 -2.15 18.93
C LEU A 129 -16.62 -1.48 17.56
N SER A 130 -16.02 -0.30 17.36
CA SER A 130 -15.99 0.39 16.06
C SER A 130 -15.41 -0.49 14.96
N ALA A 131 -14.29 -1.16 15.24
CA ALA A 131 -13.65 -2.11 14.33
C ALA A 131 -14.57 -3.28 13.98
N SER A 132 -15.24 -3.86 14.99
CA SER A 132 -16.17 -4.98 14.80
C SER A 132 -17.38 -4.59 13.93
N VAL A 133 -17.93 -3.41 14.13
CA VAL A 133 -19.04 -2.87 13.32
C VAL A 133 -18.59 -2.64 11.88
N VAL A 134 -17.43 -2.02 11.67
CA VAL A 134 -16.87 -1.81 10.32
C VAL A 134 -16.62 -3.15 9.62
N LEU A 135 -16.06 -4.15 10.32
CA LEU A 135 -15.85 -5.48 9.77
C LEU A 135 -17.16 -6.14 9.37
N ALA A 136 -18.18 -6.08 10.23
CA ALA A 136 -19.49 -6.65 9.94
C ALA A 136 -20.12 -6.02 8.69
N LEU A 137 -20.05 -4.69 8.56
CA LEU A 137 -20.53 -3.97 7.37
C LEU A 137 -19.80 -4.41 6.09
N ILE A 138 -18.46 -4.49 6.14
CA ILE A 138 -17.65 -4.96 5.01
C ILE A 138 -18.05 -6.38 4.61
N LEU A 139 -18.20 -7.29 5.59
CA LEU A 139 -18.61 -8.67 5.32
C LEU A 139 -20.00 -8.75 4.69
N ILE A 140 -20.97 -7.97 5.19
CA ILE A 140 -22.32 -7.91 4.62
C ILE A 140 -22.27 -7.47 3.15
N ILE A 141 -21.51 -6.42 2.84
CA ILE A 141 -21.38 -5.90 1.46
C ILE A 141 -20.74 -6.95 0.54
N LEU A 142 -19.68 -7.63 1.02
CA LEU A 142 -19.00 -8.68 0.25
C LEU A 142 -19.89 -9.90 0.01
N LEU A 143 -20.62 -10.35 1.03
CA LEU A 143 -21.56 -11.48 0.92
C LEU A 143 -22.77 -11.15 0.05
N ALA A 144 -23.17 -9.88 -0.02
CA ALA A 144 -24.20 -9.40 -0.95
C ALA A 144 -23.72 -9.30 -2.41
N GLY A 145 -22.43 -9.53 -2.69
CA GLY A 145 -21.88 -9.55 -4.05
C GLY A 145 -21.54 -8.17 -4.63
N HIS A 146 -21.60 -7.09 -3.83
CA HIS A 146 -21.36 -5.71 -4.28
C HIS A 146 -19.86 -5.35 -4.35
N PHE A 147 -19.02 -6.27 -4.84
CA PHE A 147 -17.56 -6.09 -4.89
C PHE A 147 -17.16 -4.92 -5.81
N GLU A 148 -17.82 -4.77 -6.95
CA GLU A 148 -17.51 -3.73 -7.94
C GLU A 148 -17.76 -2.32 -7.40
N GLY A 149 -18.81 -2.13 -6.59
CA GLY A 149 -19.08 -0.86 -5.93
C GLY A 149 -17.99 -0.49 -4.92
N LEU A 150 -17.55 -1.46 -4.11
CA LEU A 150 -16.46 -1.26 -3.14
C LEU A 150 -15.13 -0.96 -3.83
N ASP A 151 -14.82 -1.65 -4.92
CA ASP A 151 -13.61 -1.43 -5.73
C ASP A 151 -13.58 -0.01 -6.33
N ASN A 152 -14.70 0.46 -6.87
CA ASN A 152 -14.79 1.82 -7.43
C ASN A 152 -14.64 2.91 -6.36
N ILE A 153 -15.24 2.73 -5.17
CA ILE A 153 -15.08 3.65 -4.04
C ILE A 153 -13.62 3.66 -3.58
N ALA A 154 -12.99 2.49 -3.44
CA ALA A 154 -11.59 2.37 -3.02
C ALA A 154 -10.64 3.11 -3.97
N LYS A 155 -10.84 2.98 -5.30
CA LYS A 155 -10.07 3.74 -6.30
C LYS A 155 -10.26 5.25 -6.15
N GLY A 156 -11.49 5.69 -5.89
CA GLY A 156 -11.79 7.10 -5.62
C GLY A 156 -11.03 7.62 -4.39
N ILE A 157 -11.10 6.91 -3.27
CA ILE A 157 -10.38 7.24 -2.03
C ILE A 157 -8.87 7.30 -2.28
N MET A 158 -8.31 6.31 -2.97
CA MET A 158 -6.88 6.29 -3.30
C MET A 158 -6.47 7.47 -4.17
N GLY A 159 -7.29 7.84 -5.15
CA GLY A 159 -7.05 9.04 -5.97
C GLY A 159 -6.99 10.31 -5.13
N VAL A 160 -7.97 10.50 -4.24
CA VAL A 160 -8.01 11.65 -3.31
C VAL A 160 -6.80 11.65 -2.39
N LEU A 161 -6.42 10.51 -1.81
CA LEU A 161 -5.26 10.39 -0.92
C LEU A 161 -3.96 10.75 -1.63
N VAL A 162 -3.75 10.30 -2.87
CA VAL A 162 -2.57 10.66 -3.66
C VAL A 162 -2.52 12.16 -3.91
N VAL A 163 -3.63 12.76 -4.35
CA VAL A 163 -3.71 14.21 -4.60
C VAL A 163 -3.45 15.00 -3.32
N ALA A 164 -4.08 14.62 -2.20
CA ALA A 164 -3.88 15.25 -0.90
C ALA A 164 -2.42 15.13 -0.42
N THR A 165 -1.80 13.96 -0.59
CA THR A 165 -0.40 13.73 -0.20
C THR A 165 0.55 14.62 -0.99
N VAL A 166 0.35 14.71 -2.31
CA VAL A 166 1.16 15.58 -3.18
C VAL A 166 0.94 17.06 -2.82
N ALA A 167 -0.31 17.47 -2.60
CA ALA A 167 -0.63 18.85 -2.23
C ALA A 167 0.04 19.24 -0.90
N VAL A 168 -0.09 18.41 0.15
CA VAL A 168 0.56 18.64 1.45
C VAL A 168 2.08 18.64 1.31
N PHE A 169 2.65 17.75 0.47
CA PHE A 169 4.09 17.74 0.21
C PHE A 169 4.58 19.05 -0.44
N VAL A 170 3.86 19.57 -1.43
CA VAL A 170 4.20 20.86 -2.07
C VAL A 170 4.09 22.01 -1.07
N VAL A 171 3.05 22.04 -0.24
CA VAL A 171 2.89 23.03 0.83
C VAL A 171 4.01 22.93 1.87
N ALA A 172 4.43 21.72 2.22
CA ALA A 172 5.54 21.50 3.14
C ALA A 172 6.88 21.99 2.56
N LEU A 173 7.11 21.83 1.25
CA LEU A 173 8.28 22.38 0.57
C LEU A 173 8.26 23.90 0.53
N SER A 174 7.10 24.53 0.24
CA SER A 174 6.99 25.99 0.17
C SER A 174 7.09 26.66 1.53
N ASN A 175 6.63 26.00 2.59
CA ASN A 175 6.73 26.47 3.97
C ASN A 175 7.97 25.90 4.69
N TYR A 176 8.94 25.37 3.94
CA TYR A 176 10.22 24.96 4.50
C TYR A 176 11.02 26.20 4.89
N SER A 177 10.71 26.76 6.05
CA SER A 177 11.64 27.57 6.81
C SER A 177 12.59 26.62 7.53
N ALA A 178 13.89 26.86 7.47
CA ALA A 178 14.85 26.21 8.36
C ALA A 178 14.46 26.55 9.80
N SER A 179 13.59 25.74 10.39
CA SER A 179 13.23 25.87 11.79
C SER A 179 14.53 25.75 12.58
N PRO A 180 14.70 26.52 13.67
CA PRO A 180 15.80 26.30 14.60
C PRO A 180 15.88 24.80 14.88
N ALA A 181 17.09 24.24 14.90
CA ALA A 181 17.29 22.84 15.20
C ALA A 181 16.45 22.49 16.44
N PRO A 182 15.60 21.46 16.40
CA PRO A 182 14.74 21.15 17.53
C PRO A 182 15.62 20.95 18.77
N ASP A 183 15.21 21.51 19.92
CA ASP A 183 15.95 21.40 21.20
C ASP A 183 16.24 19.95 21.58
N VAL A 184 15.46 19.01 21.04
CA VAL A 184 15.62 17.57 21.18
C VAL A 184 15.82 16.96 19.80
N ALA A 185 16.97 16.29 19.61
CA ALA A 185 17.22 15.51 18.41
C ALA A 185 16.18 14.39 18.26
N PRO A 186 15.68 14.12 17.04
CA PRO A 186 14.74 13.03 16.81
C PRO A 186 15.32 11.69 17.30
N PRO A 187 14.50 10.84 17.94
CA PRO A 187 14.97 9.58 18.51
C PRO A 187 15.62 8.71 17.44
N SER A 188 16.64 7.94 17.83
CA SER A 188 17.29 7.01 16.90
C SER A 188 16.33 5.86 16.55
N PRO A 189 16.11 5.55 15.26
CA PRO A 189 15.32 4.40 14.82
C PRO A 189 16.08 3.08 14.99
N TRP A 190 17.37 3.10 15.32
CA TRP A 190 18.22 1.90 15.40
C TRP A 190 18.25 1.32 16.81
N THR A 191 17.07 1.01 17.37
CA THR A 191 16.93 0.42 18.71
C THR A 191 16.12 -0.86 18.66
N LEU A 192 16.28 -1.72 19.67
CA LEU A 192 15.46 -2.93 19.77
C LEU A 192 13.95 -2.61 19.89
N ALA A 193 13.61 -1.51 20.55
CA ALA A 193 12.22 -1.07 20.73
C ALA A 193 11.55 -0.66 19.41
N THR A 194 12.32 -0.13 18.45
CA THR A 194 11.82 0.32 17.15
C THR A 194 11.88 -0.77 16.08
N LEU A 195 12.49 -1.93 16.36
CA LEU A 195 12.65 -3.02 15.40
C LEU A 195 11.31 -3.54 14.86
N GLY A 196 10.30 -3.70 15.72
CA GLY A 196 8.96 -4.09 15.28
C GLY A 196 8.33 -3.10 14.31
N PHE A 197 8.50 -1.79 14.58
CA PHE A 197 8.05 -0.74 13.66
C PHE A 197 8.81 -0.78 12.34
N LEU A 198 10.14 -0.96 12.37
CA LEU A 198 10.95 -1.07 11.16
C LEU A 198 10.50 -2.24 10.29
N VAL A 199 10.33 -3.44 10.86
CA VAL A 199 9.86 -4.61 10.12
C VAL A 199 8.50 -4.35 9.45
N VAL A 200 7.55 -3.75 10.17
CA VAL A 200 6.23 -3.41 9.64
C VAL A 200 6.29 -2.32 8.56
N THR A 201 7.14 -1.30 8.72
CA THR A 201 7.35 -0.27 7.69
C THR A 201 8.00 -0.83 6.42
N MET A 202 8.86 -1.83 6.58
CA MET A 202 9.48 -2.50 5.46
C MET A 202 8.45 -3.30 4.69
N GLY A 203 7.51 -3.95 5.38
CA GLY A 203 6.33 -4.64 4.86
C GLY A 203 6.61 -6.05 4.36
#